data_AF-A0A7C4GF15-F1
#
_entry.id   AF-A0A7C4GF15-F1
#
_cell.length_a   1.000
_cell.length_b   1.000
_cell.length_c   1.000
_cell.angle_alpha   90.00
_cell.angle_beta   90.00
_cell.angle_gamma   90.00
#
_symmetry.space_group_name_H-M   'P 1'
#
loop_
_entity.id
_entity.type
_entity.pdbx_description
1 polymer ?
#
loop_
_entity_poly.entity_id
_entity_poly.type
_entity_poly.pdbx_seq_one_letter_code
_entity_poly.pdbx_strand_id
1 'polypeptide(L)'
;MSVEITLGLCIVLIITAVTSLLSKTVSLSLILLFYSSIALNIIFIIYGAAIIALIHLVIFAGAISVMLLVTIVITGEANLSIGNIKKYILTIILVIAISVFLGLNIAKELTVSSGMPVNGELLEFVWTYRPWDLLILIIILAASMVTALNLLSRTREE
;
A
#
# COMPACT_ATOMS: atom_id res chain seq x y z
N MET A 1 17.59 -19.52 -2.99
CA MET A 1 17.82 -18.23 -3.69
C MET A 1 16.71 -17.20 -3.46
N SER A 2 15.42 -17.58 -3.46
CA SER A 2 14.30 -16.63 -3.25
C SER A 2 14.25 -16.00 -1.85
N VAL A 3 14.60 -16.75 -0.80
CA VAL A 3 14.49 -16.28 0.61
C VAL A 3 15.47 -15.15 0.92
N GLU A 4 16.72 -15.26 0.50
CA GLU A 4 17.75 -14.23 0.71
C GLU A 4 17.40 -12.93 -0.01
N ILE A 5 16.93 -13.02 -1.25
CA ILE A 5 16.45 -11.87 -2.04
C ILE A 5 15.24 -11.23 -1.35
N THR A 6 14.31 -12.04 -0.84
CA THR A 6 13.13 -11.55 -0.12
C THR A 6 13.51 -10.83 1.16
N LEU A 7 14.44 -11.38 1.96
CA LEU A 7 14.95 -10.72 3.15
C LEU A 7 15.64 -9.38 2.82
N GLY A 8 16.44 -9.35 1.74
CA GLY A 8 17.02 -8.12 1.23
C GLY A 8 15.96 -7.07 0.88
N LEU A 9 14.90 -7.46 0.17
CA LEU A 9 13.78 -6.58 -0.17
C LEU A 9 13.00 -6.10 1.08
N CYS A 10 12.81 -6.96 2.08
CA CYS A 10 12.21 -6.56 3.36
C CYS A 10 13.05 -5.51 4.09
N ILE A 11 14.38 -5.65 4.08
CA ILE A 11 15.28 -4.64 4.65
C ILE A 11 15.15 -3.32 3.88
N VAL A 12 15.12 -3.37 2.55
CA VAL A 12 14.90 -2.18 1.70
C VAL A 12 13.55 -1.52 2.02
N LEU A 13 12.47 -2.30 2.21
CA LEU A 13 11.16 -1.78 2.60
C LEU A 13 11.20 -1.06 3.95
N ILE A 14 11.87 -1.64 4.95
CA ILE A 14 12.01 -1.02 6.27
C ILE A 14 12.79 0.29 6.16
N ILE A 15 13.92 0.28 5.44
CA ILE A 15 14.75 1.48 5.26
C ILE A 15 13.97 2.57 4.53
N THR A 16 13.30 2.25 3.43
CA THR A 16 12.50 3.20 2.64
C THR A 16 11.32 3.76 3.44
N ALA A 17 10.64 2.93 4.24
CA ALA A 17 9.57 3.38 5.12
C ALA A 17 10.07 4.34 6.22
N VAL A 18 11.15 3.97 6.92
CA VAL A 18 11.73 4.81 7.98
C VAL A 18 12.24 6.14 7.41
N THR A 19 12.97 6.10 6.29
CA THR A 19 13.46 7.32 5.63
C THR A 19 12.31 8.20 5.12
N SER A 20 11.21 7.59 4.65
CA SER A 20 10.02 8.34 4.21
C SER A 20 9.35 9.07 5.37
N LEU A 21 9.30 8.46 6.55
CA LEU A 21 8.73 9.05 7.77
C LEU A 21 9.61 10.18 8.35
N LEU A 22 10.93 10.08 8.18
CA LEU A 22 11.89 11.09 8.65
C LEU A 22 12.14 12.21 7.64
N SER A 23 11.58 12.10 6.44
CA SER A 23 11.74 13.10 5.39
C SER A 23 11.03 14.41 5.76
N LYS A 24 11.73 15.52 5.52
CA LYS A 24 11.19 16.88 5.69
C LYS A 24 10.46 17.38 4.46
N THR A 25 10.61 16.71 3.32
CA THR A 25 10.02 17.13 2.05
C THR A 25 9.03 16.08 1.55
N VAL A 26 7.85 16.54 1.13
CA VAL A 26 6.79 15.63 0.67
C VAL A 26 7.23 14.87 -0.58
N SER A 27 7.95 15.54 -1.48
CA SER A 27 8.45 14.94 -2.72
C SER A 27 9.38 13.75 -2.46
N LEU A 28 10.25 13.83 -1.45
CA LEU A 28 11.17 12.74 -1.12
C LEU A 28 10.43 11.57 -0.47
N SER A 29 9.45 11.83 0.40
CA SER A 29 8.55 10.79 0.93
C SER A 29 7.78 10.08 -0.18
N LEU A 30 7.32 10.82 -1.19
CA LEU A 30 6.58 10.26 -2.32
C LEU A 30 7.46 9.37 -3.20
N ILE A 31 8.69 9.80 -3.48
CA ILE A 31 9.68 8.99 -4.21
C ILE A 31 9.98 7.70 -3.44
N LEU A 32 10.18 7.79 -2.12
CA LEU A 32 10.43 6.62 -1.28
C LEU A 32 9.21 5.67 -1.23
N LEU A 33 8.00 6.21 -1.22
CA LEU A 33 6.76 5.43 -1.31
C LEU A 33 6.63 4.69 -2.65
N PHE A 34 7.06 5.32 -3.74
CA PHE A 34 7.11 4.68 -5.05
C PHE A 34 8.12 3.52 -5.08
N TYR A 35 9.33 3.74 -4.56
CA TYR A 35 10.35 2.69 -4.47
C TYR A 35 9.95 1.54 -3.52
N SER A 36 9.28 1.84 -2.41
CA SER A 36 8.76 0.80 -1.53
C SER A 36 7.66 -0.02 -2.20
N SER A 37 6.79 0.62 -2.99
CA SER A 37 5.77 -0.07 -3.79
C SER A 37 6.40 -1.00 -4.85
N ILE A 38 7.51 -0.58 -5.49
CA ILE A 38 8.27 -1.44 -6.41
C ILE A 38 8.91 -2.61 -5.67
N ALA A 39 9.54 -2.37 -4.52
CA ALA A 39 10.16 -3.45 -3.75
C ALA A 39 9.12 -4.49 -3.30
N LEU A 40 7.95 -4.04 -2.84
CA LEU A 40 6.84 -4.92 -2.48
C LEU A 40 6.29 -5.68 -3.70
N ASN A 41 6.24 -5.04 -4.87
CA ASN A 41 5.84 -5.67 -6.11
C ASN A 41 6.72 -6.88 -6.46
N ILE A 42 8.04 -6.71 -6.34
CA ILE A 42 9.01 -7.78 -6.60
C ILE A 42 8.77 -8.95 -5.63
N ILE A 43 8.46 -8.67 -4.36
CA ILE A 43 8.09 -9.71 -3.38
C ILE A 43 6.86 -10.48 -3.86
N PHE A 44 5.78 -9.81 -4.29
CA PHE A 44 4.59 -10.50 -4.79
C PHE A 44 4.89 -11.41 -6.00
N ILE A 45 5.76 -10.97 -6.91
CA ILE A 45 6.18 -11.78 -8.06
C ILE A 45 6.95 -13.02 -7.60
N ILE A 46 7.88 -12.88 -6.63
CA ILE A 46 8.65 -14.00 -6.08
C ILE A 46 7.74 -15.07 -5.46
N TYR A 47 6.66 -14.65 -4.79
CA TYR A 47 5.67 -15.55 -4.19
C TYR A 47 4.58 -16.04 -5.17
N GLY A 48 4.73 -15.78 -6.47
CA GLY A 48 3.82 -16.28 -7.51
C GLY A 48 2.51 -15.49 -7.66
N ALA A 49 2.33 -14.39 -6.93
CA ALA A 49 1.12 -13.57 -6.94
C ALA A 49 1.16 -12.50 -8.05
N ALA A 50 1.31 -12.92 -9.31
CA ALA A 50 1.54 -12.01 -10.43
C ALA A 50 0.38 -11.03 -10.70
N ILE A 51 -0.87 -11.48 -10.56
CA ILE A 51 -2.06 -10.62 -10.73
C ILE A 51 -2.10 -9.54 -9.65
N ILE A 52 -1.84 -9.91 -8.39
CA ILE A 52 -1.80 -8.96 -7.26
C ILE A 52 -0.66 -7.97 -7.45
N ALA A 53 0.51 -8.44 -7.89
CA ALA A 53 1.63 -7.57 -8.23
C ALA A 53 1.22 -6.56 -9.31
N LEU A 54 0.62 -6.99 -10.42
CA LEU A 54 0.21 -6.10 -11.50
C LEU A 54 -0.78 -5.04 -11.00
N ILE A 55 -1.82 -5.45 -10.27
CA ILE A 55 -2.80 -4.54 -9.68
C ILE A 55 -2.12 -3.54 -8.73
N HIS A 56 -1.22 -4.01 -7.88
CA HIS A 56 -0.50 -3.16 -6.93
C HIS A 56 0.37 -2.11 -7.64
N LEU A 57 1.06 -2.49 -8.71
CA LEU A 57 1.90 -1.58 -9.49
C LEU A 57 1.05 -0.47 -10.14
N VAL A 58 -0.07 -0.84 -10.79
CA VAL A 58 -0.93 0.13 -11.47
C VAL A 58 -1.61 1.09 -10.48
N ILE A 59 -2.13 0.57 -9.37
CA ILE A 59 -2.90 1.37 -8.42
C ILE A 59 -1.99 2.19 -7.51
N PHE A 60 -1.05 1.55 -6.81
CA PHE A 60 -0.25 2.23 -5.79
C PHE A 60 0.90 3.01 -6.39
N ALA A 61 1.79 2.33 -7.12
CA ALA A 61 2.95 2.98 -7.72
C ALA A 61 2.56 3.93 -8.86
N GLY A 62 1.48 3.62 -9.59
CA GLY A 62 0.92 4.48 -10.64
C GLY A 62 -0.06 5.52 -10.09
N ALA A 63 -1.33 5.15 -9.99
CA ALA A 63 -2.43 6.11 -9.80
C ALA A 63 -2.32 6.92 -8.49
N ILE A 64 -2.10 6.26 -7.36
CA ILE A 64 -2.07 6.92 -6.04
C ILE A 64 -0.85 7.84 -5.91
N SER A 65 0.35 7.35 -6.26
CA SER A 65 1.57 8.16 -6.22
C SER A 65 1.46 9.39 -7.13
N VAL A 66 0.92 9.24 -8.35
CA VAL A 66 0.72 10.38 -9.27
C VAL A 66 -0.33 11.35 -8.73
N MET A 67 -1.45 10.86 -8.19
CA MET A 67 -2.49 11.72 -7.60
C MET A 67 -1.95 12.54 -6.41
N LEU A 68 -1.14 11.92 -5.55
CA LEU A 68 -0.45 12.61 -4.46
C LEU A 68 0.52 13.67 -4.99
N LEU A 69 1.29 13.34 -6.03
CA LEU A 69 2.22 14.28 -6.66
C LEU A 69 1.49 15.50 -7.22
N VAL A 70 0.38 15.29 -7.94
CA VAL A 70 -0.45 16.36 -8.49
C VAL A 70 -1.00 17.23 -7.35
N THR A 71 -1.51 16.62 -6.28
CA THR A 71 -2.00 17.35 -5.11
C THR A 71 -0.92 18.27 -4.53
N ILE A 72 0.30 17.76 -4.33
CA ILE A 72 1.43 18.52 -3.77
C ILE A 72 1.81 19.69 -4.69
N VAL A 73 1.85 19.45 -5.99
CA VAL A 73 2.17 20.49 -6.99
C VAL A 73 1.12 21.60 -6.98
N ILE A 74 -0.16 21.26 -6.82
CA ILE A 74 -1.26 22.22 -6.77
C ILE A 74 -1.26 23.01 -5.44
N THR A 75 -1.06 22.33 -4.30
CA THR A 75 -1.13 22.99 -2.97
C THR A 75 0.11 23.80 -2.63
N GLY A 76 1.25 23.55 -3.28
CA GLY A 76 2.51 24.25 -3.00
C GLY A 76 3.14 23.89 -1.65
N GLU A 77 2.57 22.93 -0.92
CA GLU A 77 3.09 22.46 0.37
C GLU A 77 4.24 21.47 0.15
N ALA A 78 5.47 21.98 0.03
CA ALA A 78 6.65 21.15 -0.19
C ALA A 78 7.29 20.62 1.11
N ASN A 79 7.03 21.27 2.25
CA ASN A 79 7.69 20.99 3.53
C ASN A 79 6.73 20.37 4.55
N LEU A 80 7.12 19.21 5.08
CA LEU A 80 6.44 18.55 6.18
C LEU A 80 6.96 19.09 7.52
N SER A 81 6.03 19.45 8.42
CA SER A 81 6.41 19.74 9.80
C SER A 81 6.68 18.44 10.56
N ILE A 82 7.95 18.14 10.81
CA ILE A 82 8.33 17.05 11.72
C ILE A 82 8.08 17.52 13.15
N GLY A 83 6.92 17.12 13.68
CA GLY A 83 6.58 17.29 15.08
C GLY A 83 7.54 16.53 16.01
N ASN A 84 7.46 16.80 17.31
CA ASN A 84 8.34 16.19 18.30
C ASN A 84 8.20 14.64 18.32
N ILE A 85 9.26 13.92 17.94
CA ILE A 85 9.35 12.44 17.90
C ILE A 85 8.86 11.79 19.19
N LYS A 86 9.03 12.46 20.35
CA LYS A 86 8.58 11.95 21.65
C LYS A 86 7.07 11.69 21.70
N LYS A 87 6.26 12.41 20.92
CA LYS A 87 4.81 12.21 20.84
C LYS A 87 4.41 10.92 20.09
N TYR A 88 5.31 10.38 19.28
CA TYR A 88 5.05 9.20 18.44
C TYR A 88 5.58 7.89 19.04
N ILE A 89 6.25 7.95 20.20
CA ILE A 89 6.82 6.76 20.87
C ILE A 89 5.74 5.69 21.12
N LEU A 90 4.56 6.10 21.60
CA LEU A 90 3.45 5.17 21.84
C LEU A 90 2.99 4.49 20.54
N THR A 91 2.87 5.26 19.45
CA THR A 91 2.48 4.74 18.14
C THR A 91 3.53 3.76 17.60
N ILE A 92 4.82 4.06 17.77
CA ILE A 92 5.91 3.17 17.35
C ILE A 92 5.84 1.85 18.11
N ILE A 93 5.68 1.90 19.44
CA ILE A 93 5.56 0.69 20.28
C ILE A 93 4.34 -0.14 19.85
N LEU A 94 3.20 0.52 19.61
CA LEU A 94 1.97 -0.14 19.20
C LEU A 94 2.12 -0.84 17.84
N VAL A 95 2.71 -0.17 16.85
CA VAL A 95 2.94 -0.74 15.52
C VAL A 95 3.86 -1.96 15.60
N ILE A 96 4.92 -1.89 16.42
CA ILE A 96 5.83 -3.02 16.63
C ILE A 96 5.09 -4.19 17.29
N ALA A 97 4.32 -3.92 18.36
CA ALA A 97 3.57 -4.94 19.07
C ALA A 97 2.55 -5.65 18.15
N ILE A 98 1.79 -4.88 17.34
CA ILE A 98 0.83 -5.42 16.38
C ILE A 98 1.55 -6.24 15.30
N SER A 99 2.67 -5.74 14.77
CA SER A 99 3.44 -6.44 13.73
C SER A 99 3.99 -7.78 14.22
N VAL A 100 4.53 -7.82 15.44
CA VAL A 100 5.02 -9.06 16.07
C VAL A 100 3.85 -10.02 16.33
N PHE A 101 2.75 -9.52 16.88
CA PHE A 101 1.57 -10.35 17.16
C PHE A 101 0.98 -10.95 15.89
N LEU A 102 0.76 -10.16 14.83
CA LEU A 102 0.28 -10.67 13.55
C LEU A 102 1.28 -11.64 12.92
N GLY A 103 2.57 -11.30 12.93
CA GLY A 103 3.62 -12.13 12.35
C GLY A 103 3.67 -13.53 12.97
N LEU A 104 3.55 -13.63 14.30
CA LEU A 104 3.52 -14.91 15.01
C LEU A 104 2.27 -15.74 14.70
N ASN A 105 1.10 -15.10 14.57
CA ASN A 105 -0.14 -15.81 14.25
C ASN A 105 -0.14 -16.31 12.79
N ILE A 106 0.29 -15.47 11.85
CA ILE A 106 0.33 -15.81 10.42
C ILE A 106 1.36 -16.91 10.15
N ALA A 107 2.54 -16.85 10.78
CA ALA A 107 3.57 -17.89 10.66
C ALA A 107 3.08 -19.26 11.13
N LYS A 108 2.14 -19.31 12.09
CA LYS A 108 1.55 -20.55 12.59
C LYS A 108 0.53 -21.17 11.62
N GLU A 109 -0.13 -20.37 10.78
CA GLU A 109 -1.08 -20.84 9.76
C GLU A 109 -0.40 -21.22 8.44
N LEU A 110 0.69 -20.54 8.08
CA LEU A 110 1.47 -20.81 6.86
C LEU A 110 2.09 -22.21 6.81
N THR A 111 2.29 -22.88 7.94
CA THR A 111 2.78 -24.26 7.99
C THR A 111 1.74 -25.30 7.59
N VAL A 112 0.46 -24.91 7.43
CA VAL A 112 -0.68 -25.82 7.22
C VAL A 112 -1.23 -25.81 5.79
N SER A 113 -0.94 -24.81 4.96
CA SER A 113 -1.56 -24.66 3.63
C SER A 113 -0.56 -24.27 2.54
N SER A 114 0.07 -25.28 1.92
CA SER A 114 1.01 -25.12 0.80
C SER A 114 0.55 -25.88 -0.45
N GLY A 115 -0.65 -25.59 -0.95
CA GLY A 115 -1.17 -26.29 -2.13
C GLY A 115 -2.29 -25.56 -2.86
N MET A 116 -2.02 -24.39 -3.44
CA MET A 116 -2.91 -23.85 -4.47
C MET A 116 -2.09 -23.11 -5.55
N PRO A 117 -2.29 -23.43 -6.84
CA PRO A 117 -1.63 -22.73 -7.94
C PRO A 117 -2.26 -21.35 -8.17
N VAL A 118 -1.42 -20.32 -8.33
CA VAL A 118 -1.79 -18.91 -8.08
C VAL A 118 -2.21 -18.12 -9.33
N ASN A 119 -2.10 -18.69 -10.54
CA ASN A 119 -2.33 -17.91 -11.76
C ASN A 119 -3.53 -18.44 -12.55
N GLY A 120 -4.61 -17.65 -12.57
CA GLY A 120 -5.88 -17.94 -13.26
C GLY A 120 -7.04 -18.19 -12.30
N GLU A 121 -6.82 -19.03 -11.30
CA GLU A 121 -7.85 -19.45 -10.33
C GLU A 121 -8.31 -18.32 -9.40
N LEU A 122 -7.47 -17.32 -9.10
CA LEU A 122 -7.86 -16.25 -8.17
C LEU A 122 -8.97 -15.35 -8.72
N LEU A 123 -8.92 -15.00 -10.00
CA LEU A 123 -9.95 -14.16 -10.61
C LEU A 123 -11.27 -14.94 -10.71
N GLU A 124 -11.21 -16.17 -11.20
CA GLU A 124 -12.36 -17.09 -11.26
C GLU A 124 -12.95 -17.37 -9.88
N PHE A 125 -12.10 -17.54 -8.86
CA PHE A 125 -12.50 -17.74 -7.48
C PHE A 125 -13.27 -16.53 -6.95
N VAL A 126 -12.75 -15.31 -7.14
CA VAL A 126 -13.41 -14.10 -6.65
C VAL A 126 -14.77 -13.91 -7.34
N TRP A 127 -14.85 -14.14 -8.65
CA TRP A 127 -16.11 -14.03 -9.39
C TRP A 127 -17.12 -15.11 -9.03
N THR A 128 -16.68 -16.33 -8.75
CA THR A 128 -17.57 -17.48 -8.50
C THR A 128 -18.02 -17.54 -7.05
N TYR A 129 -17.09 -17.36 -6.11
CA TYR A 129 -17.35 -17.59 -4.68
C TYR A 129 -17.56 -16.30 -3.89
N ARG A 130 -17.10 -15.14 -4.39
CA ARG A 130 -17.21 -13.85 -3.70
C ARG A 130 -17.75 -12.69 -4.56
N PRO A 131 -18.80 -12.90 -5.40
CA PRO A 131 -19.33 -11.84 -6.26
C PRO A 131 -19.96 -10.68 -5.48
N TRP A 132 -20.50 -10.96 -4.29
CA TRP A 132 -21.11 -9.93 -3.44
C TRP A 132 -20.08 -8.92 -2.94
N ASP A 133 -18.86 -9.37 -2.63
CA ASP A 133 -17.78 -8.48 -2.19
C ASP A 133 -17.35 -7.56 -3.34
N LEU A 134 -17.31 -8.07 -4.57
CA LEU A 134 -17.06 -7.25 -5.76
C LEU A 134 -18.16 -6.20 -5.98
N LEU A 135 -19.44 -6.59 -5.85
CA LEU A 135 -20.55 -5.67 -6.01
C LEU A 135 -20.47 -4.52 -5.00
N ILE A 136 -20.23 -4.84 -3.72
CA ILE A 136 -20.06 -3.84 -2.66
C ILE A 136 -18.87 -2.93 -2.97
N LEU A 137 -17.75 -3.49 -3.42
CA LEU A 137 -16.56 -2.70 -3.78
C LEU A 137 -16.88 -1.71 -4.93
N ILE A 138 -17.62 -2.13 -5.95
CA ILE A 138 -18.03 -1.26 -7.06
C ILE A 138 -18.93 -0.13 -6.55
N ILE A 139 -19.89 -0.43 -5.66
CA ILE A 139 -20.76 0.58 -5.06
C ILE A 139 -19.95 1.60 -4.26
N ILE A 140 -18.98 1.15 -3.47
CA ILE A 140 -18.10 2.01 -2.69
C ILE A 140 -17.26 2.91 -3.61
N LEU A 141 -16.72 2.36 -4.70
CA LEU A 141 -15.96 3.13 -5.70
C LEU A 141 -16.84 4.16 -6.41
N ALA A 142 -18.06 3.81 -6.78
CA ALA A 142 -19.00 4.76 -7.38
C ALA A 142 -19.35 5.89 -6.40
N ALA A 143 -19.63 5.54 -5.14
CA ALA A 143 -19.95 6.52 -4.10
C ALA A 143 -18.77 7.47 -3.81
N SER A 144 -17.53 6.95 -3.78
CA SER A 144 -16.35 7.78 -3.58
C SER A 144 -16.10 8.74 -4.75
N MET A 145 -16.33 8.30 -5.99
CA MET A 145 -16.26 9.16 -7.18
C MET A 145 -17.31 10.27 -7.16
N VAL A 146 -18.58 9.95 -6.87
CA VAL A 146 -19.65 10.96 -6.76
C VAL A 146 -19.34 11.98 -5.67
N THR A 147 -18.83 11.51 -4.52
CA THR A 147 -18.44 12.39 -3.42
C THR A 147 -17.29 13.30 -3.82
N ALA A 148 -16.24 12.76 -4.46
CA ALA A 148 -15.11 13.55 -4.93
C ALA A 148 -15.53 14.60 -5.97
N LEU A 149 -16.40 14.24 -6.92
CA LEU A 149 -16.92 15.17 -7.93
C LEU A 149 -17.77 16.28 -7.30
N ASN A 150 -18.61 15.95 -6.31
CA ASN A 150 -19.43 16.94 -5.59
C ASN A 150 -18.56 17.91 -4.77
N LEU A 151 -17.48 17.42 -4.15
CA LEU A 151 -16.51 18.27 -3.47
C LEU A 151 -15.80 19.23 -4.44
N LEU A 152 -15.45 18.74 -5.63
CA LEU A 152 -14.81 19.54 -6.68
C LEU A 152 -15.77 20.54 -7.36
N SER A 153 -17.07 20.24 -7.43
CA SER A 153 -18.04 21.16 -8.04
C SER A 153 -18.36 22.35 -7.13
N ARG A 154 -18.35 22.16 -5.80
CA ARG A 154 -18.66 23.22 -4.83
C ARG A 154 -17.62 24.33 -4.78
N THR A 155 -16.35 24.04 -5.07
CA THR A 155 -15.28 25.05 -5.08
C THR A 155 -15.34 26.02 -6.28
N ARG A 156 -16.30 25.85 -7.20
CA ARG A 156 -16.44 26.70 -8.40
C ARG A 156 -17.58 27.72 -8.29
N GLU A 157 -18.35 27.72 -7.21
CA GLU A 157 -19.52 28.60 -7.00
C GLU A 157 -19.26 29.79 -6.05
N GLU A 158 -17.99 30.02 -5.66
CA GLU A 158 -17.51 31.23 -5.00
C GLU A 158 -16.43 31.92 -5.86
#